data_AF-M1ZS55-F1
#
_entry.id   AF-M1ZS55-F1
#
_cell.length_a   1.000
_cell.length_b   1.000
_cell.length_c   1.000
_cell.angle_alpha   90.00
_cell.angle_beta   90.00
_cell.angle_gamma   90.00
#
_symmetry.space_group_name_H-M   'P 1'
#
loop_
_entity.id
_entity.type
_entity.pdbx_description
1 polymer ?
#
loop_
_entity_poly.entity_id
_entity_poly.type
_entity_poly.pdbx_seq_one_letter_code
_entity_poly.pdbx_strand_id
1 'polypeptide(L)'
;IPAAVGLGFLADPIYKMLHIGGGVEIMRYGVIVLVLMAVAQIQTTILQSIGKLYAATLYSLIGICFKIFTNYVLIANPSINVMGAIYGSAVGFLIPIILNHRMIKKSLKVKFNIITPAIKPFIAAQIMGFIIVPFHSVVNHGIVTLFNKAYIANAVGTMVAIILGVFVYVYSLILIGGLRKKDLDRMPSRLIKFIPKFVRKRIR
;
A
#
# COMPACT_ATOMS: atom_id res chain seq x y z
N ILE A 1 -0.08 -2.92 -1.00
CA ILE A 1 1.08 -3.13 -0.10
C ILE A 1 2.33 -2.39 -0.58
N PRO A 2 2.94 -2.68 -1.76
CA PRO A 2 4.13 -1.95 -2.22
C PRO A 2 3.90 -0.44 -2.29
N ALA A 3 2.76 0.01 -2.85
CA ALA A 3 2.41 1.43 -2.87
C ALA A 3 2.30 2.04 -1.46
N ALA A 4 1.70 1.32 -0.50
CA ALA A 4 1.60 1.76 0.90
C ALA A 4 3.00 1.94 1.52
N VAL A 5 3.89 0.97 1.32
CA VAL A 5 5.28 1.07 1.82
C VAL A 5 6.03 2.21 1.12
N GLY A 6 5.92 2.34 -0.21
CA GLY A 6 6.56 3.41 -0.96
C GLY A 6 6.11 4.80 -0.51
N LEU A 7 4.81 5.02 -0.35
CA LEU A 7 4.25 6.28 0.17
C LEU A 7 4.72 6.57 1.60
N GLY A 8 4.81 5.56 2.45
CA GLY A 8 5.25 5.74 3.84
C GLY A 8 6.73 6.09 3.98
N PHE A 9 7.58 5.41 3.21
CA PHE A 9 9.04 5.62 3.22
C PHE A 9 9.43 6.92 2.50
N LEU A 10 8.74 7.28 1.41
CA LEU A 10 8.97 8.51 0.67
C LEU A 10 8.06 9.67 1.13
N ALA A 11 7.54 9.64 2.35
CA ALA A 11 6.57 10.64 2.78
C ALA A 11 7.12 12.08 2.78
N ASP A 12 8.27 12.30 3.42
CA ASP A 12 8.95 13.59 3.41
C ASP A 12 9.28 14.10 2.00
N PRO A 13 9.97 13.33 1.12
CA PRO A 13 10.35 13.83 -0.19
C PRO A 13 9.15 14.13 -1.10
N ILE A 14 8.06 13.36 -0.99
CA ILE A 14 6.81 13.64 -1.71
C ILE A 14 6.19 14.97 -1.26
N TYR A 15 6.10 15.22 0.05
CA TYR A 15 5.53 16.48 0.55
C TYR A 15 6.40 17.69 0.20
N LYS A 16 7.73 17.54 0.27
CA LYS A 16 8.68 18.58 -0.17
C LYS A 16 8.54 18.86 -1.67
N MET A 17 8.34 17.82 -2.49
CA MET A 17 8.12 17.97 -3.93
C MET A 17 6.80 18.71 -4.24
N LEU A 18 5.75 18.48 -3.46
CA LEU A 18 4.45 19.13 -3.65
C LEU A 18 4.37 20.52 -3.04
N HIS A 19 5.39 20.97 -2.29
CA HIS A 19 5.36 22.19 -1.48
C HIS A 19 4.19 22.25 -0.49
N ILE A 20 3.81 21.11 0.09
CA ILE A 20 2.74 21.02 1.09
C ILE A 20 3.38 20.78 2.47
N GLY A 21 2.94 21.53 3.48
CA GLY A 21 3.37 21.36 4.88
C GLY A 21 2.37 20.58 5.73
N GLY A 22 2.80 20.10 6.89
CA GLY A 22 1.91 19.64 7.97
C GLY A 22 1.22 18.29 7.81
N GLY A 23 1.38 17.58 6.68
CA GLY A 23 0.70 16.29 6.44
C GLY A 23 1.61 15.06 6.35
N VAL A 24 2.93 15.22 6.48
CA VAL A 24 3.91 14.14 6.29
C VAL A 24 3.64 12.97 7.22
N GLU A 25 3.44 13.24 8.50
CA GLU A 25 3.19 12.19 9.50
C GLU A 25 1.87 11.48 9.23
N ILE A 26 0.83 12.22 8.82
CA ILE A 26 -0.48 11.65 8.49
C ILE A 26 -0.34 10.67 7.33
N MET A 27 0.43 11.03 6.30
CA MET A 27 0.69 10.11 5.19
C MET A 27 1.52 8.93 5.67
N ARG A 28 2.63 9.15 6.39
CA ARG A 28 3.54 8.10 6.86
C ARG A 28 2.82 7.03 7.68
N TYR A 29 1.95 7.43 8.61
CA TYR A 29 1.22 6.49 9.46
C TYR A 29 -0.11 6.04 8.82
N GLY A 30 -0.72 6.85 7.96
CA GLY A 30 -1.99 6.57 7.28
C GLY A 30 -1.92 5.47 6.22
N VAL A 31 -0.73 5.05 5.79
CA VAL A 31 -0.55 3.95 4.83
C VAL A 31 -1.19 2.63 5.28
N ILE A 32 -1.35 2.42 6.60
CA ILE A 32 -2.05 1.24 7.11
C ILE A 32 -3.54 1.26 6.75
N VAL A 33 -4.17 2.44 6.82
CA VAL A 33 -5.57 2.64 6.43
C VAL A 33 -5.75 2.33 4.95
N LEU A 34 -4.78 2.70 4.11
CA LEU A 34 -4.82 2.38 2.68
C LEU A 34 -4.83 0.87 2.41
N VAL A 35 -4.09 0.08 3.20
CA VAL A 35 -4.12 -1.39 3.09
C VAL A 35 -5.46 -1.94 3.56
N LEU A 36 -5.98 -1.48 4.69
CA LEU A 36 -7.29 -1.89 5.22
C LEU A 36 -8.41 -1.56 4.23
N MET A 37 -8.42 -0.34 3.69
CA MET A 37 -9.38 0.12 2.69
C MET A 37 -9.39 -0.80 1.47
N ALA A 38 -8.21 -1.18 0.94
CA ALA A 38 -8.13 -2.09 -0.20
C ALA A 38 -8.73 -3.46 0.10
N VAL A 39 -8.48 -4.02 1.29
CA VAL A 39 -9.07 -5.30 1.71
C VAL A 39 -10.60 -5.19 1.86
N ALA A 40 -11.08 -4.13 2.52
CA ALA A 40 -12.50 -3.86 2.69
C ALA A 40 -13.21 -3.74 1.33
N GLN A 41 -12.60 -3.01 0.39
CA GLN A 41 -13.13 -2.81 -0.95
C GLN A 41 -13.23 -4.13 -1.72
N ILE A 42 -12.15 -4.92 -1.76
CA ILE A 42 -12.15 -6.23 -2.44
C ILE A 42 -13.25 -7.13 -1.90
N GLN A 43 -13.38 -7.22 -0.57
CA GLN A 43 -14.40 -8.06 0.05
C GLN A 43 -15.83 -7.56 -0.22
N THR A 44 -16.05 -6.25 -0.19
CA THR A 44 -17.34 -5.63 -0.52
C THR A 44 -17.74 -5.94 -1.95
N THR A 45 -16.80 -5.78 -2.90
CA THR A 45 -17.03 -6.14 -4.31
C THR A 45 -17.34 -7.63 -4.47
N ILE A 46 -16.61 -8.53 -3.80
CA ILE A 46 -16.91 -9.97 -3.83
C ILE A 46 -18.34 -10.24 -3.38
N LEU A 47 -18.78 -9.65 -2.25
CA LEU A 47 -20.14 -9.80 -1.74
C LEU A 47 -21.19 -9.29 -2.73
N GLN A 48 -20.95 -8.13 -3.34
CA GLN A 48 -21.83 -7.56 -4.35
C GLN A 48 -21.93 -8.49 -5.57
N SER A 49 -20.81 -9.04 -6.05
CA SER A 49 -20.78 -9.96 -7.20
C SER A 49 -21.51 -11.28 -6.96
N ILE A 50 -21.64 -11.74 -5.71
CA ILE A 50 -22.37 -12.97 -5.37
C ILE A 50 -23.83 -12.71 -4.96
N GLY A 51 -24.38 -11.53 -5.25
CA GLY A 51 -25.77 -11.17 -4.98
C GLY A 51 -26.05 -10.74 -3.54
N LYS A 52 -25.02 -10.47 -2.72
CA LYS A 52 -25.16 -9.99 -1.33
C LYS A 52 -24.94 -8.47 -1.22
N LEU A 53 -25.45 -7.71 -2.19
CA LEU A 53 -25.28 -6.26 -2.26
C LEU A 53 -25.77 -5.54 -0.99
N TYR A 54 -26.99 -5.83 -0.54
CA TYR A 54 -27.57 -5.18 0.64
C TYR A 54 -26.74 -5.42 1.91
N ALA A 55 -26.22 -6.64 2.10
CA ALA A 55 -25.35 -6.95 3.24
C ALA A 55 -24.03 -6.18 3.16
N ALA A 56 -23.39 -6.12 1.98
CA ALA A 56 -22.14 -5.41 1.77
C ALA A 56 -22.28 -3.90 2.05
N THR A 57 -23.40 -3.31 1.61
CA THR A 57 -23.72 -1.90 1.87
C THR A 57 -24.00 -1.67 3.35
N LEU A 58 -24.79 -2.53 3.99
CA LEU A 58 -25.09 -2.41 5.43
C LEU A 58 -23.82 -2.50 6.29
N TYR A 59 -22.90 -3.42 5.97
CA TYR A 59 -21.64 -3.54 6.70
C TYR A 59 -20.73 -2.32 6.52
N SER A 60 -20.69 -1.75 5.32
CA SER A 60 -20.00 -0.49 5.06
C SER A 60 -20.62 0.67 5.83
N LEU A 61 -21.96 0.74 5.89
CA LEU A 61 -22.68 1.77 6.64
C LEU A 61 -22.38 1.69 8.13
N ILE A 62 -22.40 0.49 8.72
CA ILE A 62 -22.00 0.26 10.10
C ILE A 62 -20.57 0.77 10.33
N GLY A 63 -19.63 0.43 9.45
CA GLY A 63 -18.25 0.92 9.51
C GLY A 63 -18.16 2.46 9.51
N ILE A 64 -18.93 3.12 8.66
CA ILE A 64 -18.99 4.59 8.57
C ILE A 64 -19.56 5.18 9.87
N CYS A 65 -20.62 4.61 10.44
CA CYS A 65 -21.19 5.08 11.71
C CYS A 65 -20.14 5.04 12.84
N PHE A 66 -19.41 3.92 12.97
CA PHE A 66 -18.33 3.81 13.96
C PHE A 66 -17.16 4.75 13.65
N LYS A 67 -16.82 4.97 12.38
CA LYS A 67 -15.80 5.96 11.98
C LYS A 67 -16.19 7.36 12.40
N ILE A 68 -17.43 7.78 12.16
CA ILE A 68 -17.93 9.11 12.55
C ILE A 68 -17.85 9.27 14.07
N PHE A 69 -18.34 8.28 14.83
CA PHE A 69 -18.27 8.29 16.28
C PHE A 69 -16.82 8.38 16.78
N THR A 70 -15.93 7.54 16.25
CA THR A 70 -14.52 7.50 16.66
C THR A 70 -13.78 8.79 16.27
N ASN A 71 -14.05 9.33 15.09
CA ASN A 71 -13.48 10.61 14.66
C ASN A 71 -13.93 11.75 15.58
N TYR A 72 -15.21 11.81 15.94
CA TYR A 72 -15.72 12.83 16.85
C TYR A 72 -14.99 12.78 18.20
N VAL A 73 -14.79 11.59 18.76
CA VAL A 73 -14.11 11.43 20.06
C VAL A 73 -12.60 11.68 19.96
N LEU A 74 -11.92 11.12 18.96
CA LEU A 74 -10.44 11.16 18.87
C LEU A 74 -9.90 12.47 18.32
N ILE A 75 -10.57 13.08 17.33
CA ILE A 75 -10.11 14.35 16.73
C ILE A 75 -10.36 15.51 17.68
N ALA A 76 -11.46 15.46 18.46
CA ALA A 76 -11.74 16.47 19.48
C ALA A 76 -10.72 16.49 20.62
N ASN A 77 -9.92 15.42 20.80
CA ASN A 77 -8.84 15.40 21.77
C ASN A 77 -7.60 16.16 21.22
N PRO A 78 -7.17 17.28 21.85
CA PRO A 78 -6.06 18.09 21.38
C PRO A 78 -4.72 17.32 21.27
N SER A 79 -4.54 16.26 22.07
CA SER A 79 -3.32 15.44 22.08
C SER A 79 -3.21 14.47 20.89
N ILE A 80 -4.34 14.09 20.28
CA ILE A 80 -4.39 13.14 19.15
C ILE A 80 -4.68 13.88 17.84
N ASN A 81 -5.55 14.89 17.90
CA ASN A 81 -5.80 15.85 16.82
C ASN A 81 -6.01 15.14 15.46
N VAL A 82 -5.32 15.56 14.41
CA VAL A 82 -5.47 14.99 13.06
C VAL A 82 -5.05 13.52 12.96
N MET A 83 -4.20 12.99 13.85
CA MET A 83 -3.88 11.56 13.89
C MET A 83 -5.10 10.71 14.26
N GLY A 84 -6.07 11.30 14.96
CA GLY A 84 -7.34 10.66 15.29
C GLY A 84 -8.11 10.17 14.06
N ALA A 85 -7.96 10.86 12.92
CA ALA A 85 -8.56 10.47 11.66
C ALA A 85 -8.02 9.14 11.12
N ILE A 86 -6.76 8.79 11.42
CA ILE A 86 -6.15 7.51 11.03
C ILE A 86 -6.78 6.38 11.82
N TYR A 87 -6.85 6.52 13.14
CA TYR A 87 -7.47 5.52 14.02
C TYR A 87 -8.96 5.34 13.73
N GLY A 88 -9.70 6.43 13.57
CA GLY A 88 -11.12 6.36 13.21
C GLY A 88 -11.35 5.71 11.84
N SER A 89 -10.48 5.99 10.86
CA SER A 89 -10.55 5.31 9.55
C SER A 89 -10.17 3.84 9.65
N ALA A 90 -9.18 3.47 10.48
CA ALA A 90 -8.82 2.07 10.71
C ALA A 90 -10.00 1.30 11.32
N VAL A 91 -10.65 1.82 12.35
CA VAL A 91 -11.88 1.25 12.92
C VAL A 91 -12.99 1.14 11.87
N GLY A 92 -13.17 2.21 11.09
CA GLY A 92 -14.17 2.30 10.02
C GLY A 92 -14.02 1.22 8.94
N PHE A 93 -12.79 0.75 8.67
CA PHE A 93 -12.55 -0.34 7.73
C PHE A 93 -12.46 -1.72 8.40
N LEU A 94 -11.95 -1.81 9.63
CA LEU A 94 -11.84 -3.08 10.35
C LEU A 94 -13.20 -3.74 10.57
N ILE A 95 -14.23 -2.97 10.91
CA ILE A 95 -15.58 -3.49 11.15
C ILE A 95 -16.16 -4.13 9.87
N PRO A 96 -16.24 -3.42 8.71
CA PRO A 96 -16.64 -4.02 7.45
C PRO A 96 -15.79 -5.22 7.06
N ILE A 97 -14.47 -5.19 7.27
CA ILE A 97 -13.59 -6.32 6.93
C ILE A 97 -13.99 -7.58 7.68
N ILE A 98 -14.24 -7.49 8.98
CA ILE A 98 -14.62 -8.64 9.82
C ILE A 98 -15.99 -9.18 9.39
N LEU A 99 -16.97 -8.30 9.20
CA LEU A 99 -18.34 -8.68 8.81
C LEU A 99 -18.36 -9.28 7.41
N ASN A 100 -17.70 -8.63 6.44
CA ASN A 100 -17.60 -9.11 5.08
C ASN A 100 -16.92 -10.47 5.03
N HIS A 101 -15.79 -10.65 5.72
CA HIS A 101 -15.06 -11.92 5.74
C HIS A 101 -15.92 -13.09 6.23
N ARG A 102 -16.70 -12.87 7.30
CA ARG A 102 -17.63 -13.88 7.85
C ARG A 102 -18.70 -14.25 6.83
N MET A 103 -19.32 -13.26 6.18
CA MET A 103 -20.37 -13.49 5.20
C MET A 103 -19.84 -14.18 3.93
N ILE A 104 -18.64 -13.81 3.47
CA ILE A 104 -17.99 -14.45 2.32
C ILE A 104 -17.73 -15.93 2.62
N LYS A 105 -17.14 -16.25 3.78
CA LYS A 105 -16.90 -17.64 4.18
C LYS A 105 -18.19 -18.46 4.24
N LYS A 106 -19.26 -17.88 4.80
CA LYS A 106 -20.57 -18.54 4.88
C LYS A 106 -21.19 -18.75 3.48
N SER A 107 -21.10 -17.76 2.60
CA SER A 107 -21.78 -17.78 1.30
C SER A 107 -21.05 -18.65 0.27
N LEU A 108 -19.72 -18.58 0.23
CA LEU A 108 -18.92 -19.32 -0.74
C LEU A 108 -18.53 -20.72 -0.26
N LYS A 109 -18.70 -21.03 1.04
CA LYS A 109 -18.20 -22.27 1.67
C LYS A 109 -16.70 -22.51 1.46
N VAL A 110 -15.93 -21.45 1.19
CA VAL A 110 -14.48 -21.52 0.97
C VAL A 110 -13.74 -21.17 2.26
N LYS A 111 -12.71 -21.95 2.57
CA LYS A 111 -11.70 -21.61 3.59
C LYS A 111 -10.50 -20.97 2.88
N PHE A 112 -10.45 -19.65 2.81
CA PHE A 112 -9.23 -18.95 2.36
C PHE A 112 -8.66 -18.07 3.48
N ASN A 113 -7.33 -18.00 3.52
CA ASN A 113 -6.57 -17.14 4.42
C ASN A 113 -6.03 -15.94 3.63
N ILE A 114 -6.33 -14.73 4.10
CA ILE A 114 -5.87 -13.48 3.47
C ILE A 114 -4.40 -13.19 3.84
N ILE A 115 -3.95 -13.70 4.99
CA ILE A 115 -2.63 -13.39 5.54
C ILE A 115 -1.53 -14.15 4.78
N THR A 116 -1.67 -15.46 4.59
CA THR A 116 -0.61 -16.28 3.97
C THR A 116 -0.14 -15.76 2.60
N PRO A 117 -1.03 -15.39 1.66
CA PRO A 117 -0.61 -14.84 0.36
C PRO A 117 -0.01 -13.43 0.46
N ALA A 118 -0.32 -12.67 1.52
CA ALA A 118 0.13 -11.29 1.69
C ALA A 118 1.56 -11.18 2.24
N ILE A 119 2.09 -12.23 2.88
CA ILE A 119 3.44 -12.21 3.49
C ILE A 119 4.54 -11.97 2.46
N LYS A 120 4.52 -12.69 1.32
CA LYS A 120 5.57 -12.54 0.31
C LYS A 120 5.60 -11.14 -0.33
N PRO A 121 4.46 -10.58 -0.77
CA PRO A 121 4.39 -9.17 -1.20
C PRO A 121 4.81 -8.17 -0.12
N PHE A 122 4.50 -8.44 1.15
CA PHE A 122 4.90 -7.59 2.26
C PHE A 122 6.42 -7.55 2.43
N ILE A 123 7.10 -8.70 2.45
CA ILE A 123 8.56 -8.77 2.57
C ILE A 123 9.22 -8.08 1.36
N ALA A 124 8.74 -8.35 0.14
CA ALA A 124 9.25 -7.70 -1.07
C ALA A 124 9.08 -6.17 -1.02
N ALA A 125 7.96 -5.68 -0.48
CA ALA A 125 7.70 -4.26 -0.32
C ALA A 125 8.62 -3.61 0.73
N GLN A 126 8.92 -4.30 1.83
CA GLN A 126 9.88 -3.80 2.83
C GLN A 126 11.29 -3.66 2.24
N ILE A 127 11.77 -4.69 1.52
CA ILE A 127 13.07 -4.63 0.82
C ILE A 127 13.11 -3.44 -0.15
N MET A 128 12.03 -3.23 -0.91
CA MET A 128 11.90 -2.04 -1.76
C MET A 128 12.02 -0.74 -0.95
N GLY A 129 11.28 -0.60 0.16
CA GLY A 129 11.34 0.57 1.04
C GLY A 129 12.75 0.89 1.55
N PHE A 130 13.49 -0.13 2.00
CA PHE A 130 14.86 0.02 2.49
C PHE A 130 15.87 0.42 1.39
N ILE A 131 15.61 0.08 0.12
CA ILE A 131 16.50 0.42 -0.99
C ILE A 131 16.20 1.82 -1.54
N ILE A 132 14.93 2.23 -1.64
CA ILE A 132 14.56 3.50 -2.26
C ILE A 132 14.97 4.74 -1.44
N VAL A 133 15.02 4.63 -0.10
CA VAL A 133 15.40 5.76 0.79
C VAL A 133 16.87 6.18 0.65
N PRO A 134 17.87 5.28 0.78
CA PRO A 134 19.27 5.65 0.57
C PRO A 134 19.50 6.07 -0.89
N PHE A 135 18.84 5.40 -1.86
CA PHE A 135 18.93 5.78 -3.25
C PHE A 135 18.44 7.22 -3.51
N HIS A 136 17.28 7.58 -2.96
CA HIS A 136 16.76 8.95 -3.01
C HIS A 136 17.79 9.94 -2.46
N SER A 137 18.40 9.63 -1.32
CA SER A 137 19.37 10.49 -0.64
C SER A 137 20.64 10.69 -1.47
N VAL A 138 21.16 9.63 -2.10
CA VAL A 138 22.33 9.69 -3.00
C VAL A 138 22.05 10.54 -4.23
N VAL A 139 20.91 10.30 -4.89
CA VAL A 139 20.51 11.06 -6.09
C VAL A 139 20.30 12.54 -5.75
N ASN A 140 19.60 12.82 -4.65
CA ASN A 140 19.37 14.18 -4.19
C ASN A 140 20.70 14.89 -3.88
N HIS A 141 21.60 14.27 -3.13
CA HIS A 141 22.90 14.87 -2.80
C HIS A 141 23.73 15.18 -4.05
N GLY A 142 23.81 14.23 -5.01
CA GLY A 142 24.54 14.44 -6.26
C GLY A 142 23.98 15.58 -7.13
N ILE A 143 22.66 15.79 -7.14
CA ILE A 143 22.06 16.89 -7.91
C ILE A 143 22.23 18.23 -7.18
N VAL A 144 22.12 18.25 -5.85
CA VAL A 144 22.36 19.48 -5.06
C VAL A 144 23.78 19.99 -5.24
N THR A 145 24.78 19.12 -5.19
CA THR A 145 26.19 19.53 -5.34
C THR A 145 26.50 20.07 -6.74
N LEU A 146 25.83 19.57 -7.78
CA LEU A 146 26.06 19.98 -9.17
C LEU A 146 25.30 21.25 -9.58
N PHE A 147 24.06 21.42 -9.09
CA PHE A 147 23.15 22.46 -9.61
C PHE A 147 22.71 23.48 -8.56
N ASN A 148 23.05 23.27 -7.28
CA ASN A 148 22.68 24.11 -6.13
C ASN A 148 21.17 24.44 -6.01
N LYS A 149 20.31 23.59 -6.60
CA LYS A 149 18.85 23.74 -6.62
C LYS A 149 18.20 22.60 -5.82
N ALA A 150 18.05 22.82 -4.52
CA ALA A 150 17.53 21.83 -3.56
C ALA A 150 16.14 21.28 -3.93
N TYR A 151 15.25 22.13 -4.46
CA TYR A 151 13.92 21.71 -4.88
C TYR A 151 13.96 20.73 -6.06
N ILE A 152 14.71 21.07 -7.12
CA ILE A 152 14.81 20.24 -8.33
C ILE A 152 15.45 18.89 -7.97
N ALA A 153 16.48 18.91 -7.11
CA ALA A 153 17.13 17.71 -6.64
C ALA A 153 16.15 16.76 -5.90
N ASN A 154 15.32 17.30 -5.01
CA ASN A 154 14.29 16.50 -4.32
C ASN A 154 13.23 15.97 -5.29
N ALA A 155 12.72 16.80 -6.21
CA ALA A 155 11.68 16.37 -7.16
C ALA A 155 12.18 15.25 -8.09
N VAL A 156 13.36 15.43 -8.68
CA VAL A 156 13.98 14.43 -9.55
C VAL A 156 14.34 13.17 -8.75
N GLY A 157 14.95 13.33 -7.58
CA GLY A 157 15.27 12.21 -6.69
C GLY A 157 14.04 11.38 -6.34
N THR A 158 12.92 12.03 -6.02
CA THR A 158 11.64 11.38 -5.70
C THR A 158 11.11 10.59 -6.90
N MET A 159 11.08 11.19 -8.09
CA MET A 159 10.60 10.51 -9.31
C MET A 159 11.45 9.29 -9.66
N VAL A 160 12.78 9.42 -9.64
CA VAL A 160 13.68 8.30 -9.94
C VAL A 160 13.58 7.22 -8.87
N ALA A 161 13.42 7.59 -7.59
CA ALA A 161 13.22 6.62 -6.51
C ALA A 161 11.90 5.84 -6.65
N ILE A 162 10.82 6.49 -7.09
CA ILE A 162 9.54 5.80 -7.38
C ILE A 162 9.71 4.79 -8.51
N ILE A 163 10.36 5.19 -9.62
CA ILE A 163 10.62 4.31 -10.77
C ILE A 163 11.50 3.13 -10.34
N LEU A 164 12.59 3.39 -9.62
CA LEU A 164 13.45 2.33 -9.08
C LEU A 164 12.67 1.39 -8.15
N GLY A 165 11.81 1.94 -7.30
CA GLY A 165 10.97 1.15 -6.39
C GLY A 165 10.13 0.11 -7.11
N VAL A 166 9.53 0.46 -8.26
CA VAL A 166 8.77 -0.49 -9.10
C VAL A 166 9.67 -1.67 -9.52
N PHE A 167 10.87 -1.39 -10.02
CA PHE A 167 11.80 -2.44 -10.44
C PHE A 167 12.28 -3.31 -9.28
N VAL A 168 12.66 -2.68 -8.16
CA VAL A 168 13.15 -3.38 -6.96
C VAL A 168 12.06 -4.26 -6.36
N TYR A 169 10.82 -3.79 -6.30
CA TYR A 169 9.71 -4.60 -5.80
C TYR A 169 9.47 -5.84 -6.67
N VAL A 170 9.37 -5.66 -7.99
CA VAL A 170 9.15 -6.79 -8.92
C VAL A 170 10.29 -7.79 -8.81
N TYR A 171 11.54 -7.32 -8.80
CA TYR A 171 12.71 -8.17 -8.66
C TYR A 171 12.73 -8.93 -7.33
N SER A 172 12.49 -8.24 -6.22
CA SER A 172 12.46 -8.84 -4.87
C SER A 172 11.34 -9.86 -4.74
N LEU A 173 10.15 -9.58 -5.30
CA LEU A 173 9.01 -10.49 -5.28
C LEU A 173 9.32 -11.79 -6.02
N ILE A 174 10.03 -11.71 -7.15
CA ILE A 174 10.45 -12.91 -7.88
C ILE A 174 11.48 -13.70 -7.08
N LEU A 175 12.47 -13.04 -6.48
CA LEU A 175 13.52 -13.71 -5.70
C LEU A 175 12.97 -14.46 -4.48
N ILE A 176 11.94 -13.91 -3.83
CA ILE A 176 11.24 -14.54 -2.69
C ILE A 176 10.35 -15.71 -3.14
N GLY A 177 10.20 -15.95 -4.45
CA GLY A 177 9.27 -16.93 -4.99
C GLY A 177 7.82 -16.53 -4.73
N GLY A 178 7.54 -15.23 -4.74
CA GLY A 178 6.19 -14.67 -4.67
C GLY A 178 5.37 -14.93 -5.93
N LEU A 179 6.03 -15.15 -7.07
CA LEU A 179 5.42 -15.50 -8.35
C LEU A 179 5.70 -16.96 -8.69
N ARG A 180 4.68 -17.72 -9.06
CA ARG A 180 4.83 -19.06 -9.63
C ARG A 180 5.11 -18.95 -11.12
N LYS A 181 5.72 -19.99 -11.71
CA LYS A 181 5.96 -20.07 -13.15
C LYS A 181 4.68 -19.84 -13.98
N LYS A 182 3.57 -20.46 -13.55
CA LYS A 182 2.23 -20.29 -14.16
C LYS A 182 1.70 -18.84 -14.12
N ASP A 183 2.10 -18.05 -13.13
CA ASP A 183 1.71 -16.65 -13.02
C ASP A 183 2.49 -15.79 -14.02
N LEU A 184 3.77 -16.13 -14.24
CA LEU A 184 4.63 -15.48 -15.21
C LEU A 184 4.21 -15.79 -16.66
N ASP A 185 3.80 -17.02 -16.94
CA ASP A 185 3.35 -17.45 -18.28
C ASP A 185 2.04 -16.76 -18.70
N ARG A 186 1.25 -16.26 -17.73
CA ARG A 186 0.03 -15.47 -17.96
C ARG A 186 0.29 -13.97 -18.11
N MET A 187 1.53 -13.51 -17.91
CA MET A 187 1.87 -12.10 -18.08
C MET A 187 2.08 -11.77 -19.56
N PRO A 188 1.74 -10.53 -19.99
CA PRO A 188 2.09 -10.03 -21.31
C PRO A 188 3.59 -10.16 -21.58
N SER A 189 3.95 -10.69 -22.75
CA SER A 189 5.34 -10.96 -23.16
C SER A 189 6.26 -9.74 -23.09
N ARG A 190 5.70 -8.52 -23.24
CA ARG A 190 6.42 -7.24 -23.10
C ARG A 190 6.96 -7.03 -21.68
N LEU A 191 6.19 -7.38 -20.65
CA LEU A 191 6.61 -7.25 -19.25
C LEU A 191 7.65 -8.32 -18.88
N ILE A 192 7.50 -9.52 -19.43
CA ILE A 192 8.45 -10.62 -19.23
C ILE A 192 9.84 -10.23 -19.73
N LYS A 193 9.96 -9.51 -20.86
CA LYS A 193 11.26 -9.06 -21.44
C LYS A 193 12.10 -8.20 -20.49
N PHE A 194 11.48 -7.44 -19.58
CA PHE A 194 12.20 -6.64 -18.58
C PHE A 194 12.78 -7.48 -17.42
N ILE A 195 12.39 -8.75 -17.29
CA ILE A 195 12.89 -9.64 -16.23
C ILE A 195 14.17 -10.34 -16.72
N PRO A 196 15.32 -10.18 -16.01
CA PRO A 196 16.58 -10.81 -16.38
C PRO A 196 16.49 -12.33 -16.48
N LYS A 197 17.16 -12.93 -17.48
CA LYS A 197 17.14 -14.38 -17.73
C LYS A 197 17.58 -15.22 -16.51
N PHE A 198 18.52 -14.71 -15.71
CA PHE A 198 18.99 -15.37 -14.48
C PHE A 198 17.91 -15.48 -13.40
N VAL A 199 17.06 -14.46 -13.28
CA VAL A 199 15.96 -14.43 -12.33
C VAL A 199 14.86 -15.41 -12.73
N ARG A 200 14.60 -15.56 -14.04
CA ARG A 200 13.64 -16.53 -14.57
C ARG A 200 14.03 -17.97 -14.25
N LYS A 201 15.32 -18.30 -14.26
CA LYS A 201 15.82 -19.65 -13.90
C LYS A 201 15.55 -20.03 -12.44
N ARG A 202 15.33 -19.05 -11.56
CA ARG A 202 15.02 -19.26 -10.14
C ARG A 202 13.53 -19.54 -9.88
N ILE A 203 12.66 -19.27 -10.86
CA ILE A 203 11.22 -19.52 -10.77
C ILE A 203 10.97 -20.98 -11.14
N ARG A 204 10.62 -21.80 -10.13
CA ARG A 204 10.16 -23.18 -10.33
C ARG A 204 8.68 -23.21 -10.68
#